data_AF-A0A3N2KQE4-F1
#
_entry.id   AF-A0A3N2KQE4-F1
#
_cell.length_a   1.000
_cell.length_b   1.000
_cell.length_c   1.000
_cell.angle_alpha   90.00
_cell.angle_beta   90.00
_cell.angle_gamma   90.00
#
_symmetry.space_group_name_H-M   'P 1'
#
loop_
_entity.id
_entity.type
_entity.pdbx_description
1 polymer ?
#
loop_
_entity_poly.entity_id
_entity_poly.type
_entity_poly.pdbx_seq_one_letter_code
_entity_poly.pdbx_strand_id
1 'polypeptide(L)'
;MKSKVRFSAYCVIVTVAVVALFLIGIVATRHQSDKCIGLSVIAVVTTLAGLFYCPMSVSTDSNSVKIHRLLSGCKTFKYSDIEAVDTCYPSAGGLRLCGSGGFFGYWGYFSDILIGQYFGYYADRRQCLYIKLKNKKQYVISCENHIEIVKTIQRSLK
;
A
#
# COMPACT_ATOMS: atom_id res chain seq x y z
N MET A 1 -11.34 2.43 16.55
CA MET A 1 -10.07 1.69 16.82
C MET A 1 -9.02 2.10 15.79
N LYS A 2 -7.73 2.17 16.14
CA LYS A 2 -6.65 2.48 15.18
C LYS A 2 -5.54 1.43 15.29
N SER A 3 -5.13 0.85 14.16
CA SER A 3 -4.09 -0.17 14.06
C SER A 3 -3.01 0.26 13.08
N LYS A 4 -1.74 0.11 13.45
CA LYS A 4 -0.61 0.54 12.60
C LYS A 4 -0.39 -0.45 11.45
N VAL A 5 0.18 0.05 10.37
CA VAL A 5 0.68 -0.81 9.29
C VAL A 5 2.12 -1.21 9.63
N ARG A 6 2.36 -2.50 9.79
CA ARG A 6 3.71 -3.05 9.98
C ARG A 6 4.34 -3.31 8.63
N PHE A 7 5.56 -2.83 8.44
CA PHE A 7 6.33 -3.10 7.23
C PHE A 7 7.05 -4.43 7.37
N SER A 8 6.84 -5.32 6.38
CA SER A 8 7.63 -6.55 6.30
C SER A 8 9.10 -6.25 6.06
N ALA A 9 9.99 -7.14 6.52
CA ALA A 9 11.42 -7.02 6.28
C ALA A 9 11.75 -6.84 4.78
N TYR A 10 10.99 -7.51 3.91
CA TYR A 10 11.10 -7.35 2.46
C TYR A 10 10.87 -5.89 2.02
N CYS A 11 9.76 -5.26 2.43
CA CYS A 11 9.49 -3.86 2.08
C CYS A 11 10.58 -2.91 2.62
N VAL A 12 11.07 -3.16 3.84
CA VAL A 12 12.16 -2.36 4.43
C VAL A 12 13.43 -2.51 3.60
N ILE A 13 13.86 -3.74 3.28
CA ILE A 13 15.06 -4.02 2.49
C ILE A 13 14.96 -3.38 1.10
N VAL A 14 13.83 -3.57 0.40
CA VAL A 14 13.62 -2.97 -0.93
C VAL A 14 13.65 -1.45 -0.86
N THR A 15 13.04 -0.85 0.17
CA THR A 15 13.04 0.61 0.34
C THR A 15 14.45 1.14 0.55
N VAL A 16 15.21 0.55 1.47
CA VAL A 16 16.60 0.94 1.75
C VAL A 16 17.47 0.75 0.51
N ALA A 17 17.35 -0.40 -0.19
CA ALA A 17 18.14 -0.68 -1.38
C ALA A 17 17.87 0.31 -2.51
N VAL A 18 16.60 0.62 -2.81
CA VAL A 18 16.26 1.58 -3.87
C VAL A 18 16.73 2.99 -3.51
N VAL A 19 16.56 3.44 -2.26
CA VAL A 19 17.10 4.75 -1.83
C VAL A 19 18.63 4.78 -1.96
N ALA A 20 19.32 3.73 -1.52
CA ALA A 20 20.77 3.65 -1.64
C ALA A 20 21.23 3.67 -3.10
N LEU A 21 20.55 2.96 -4.00
CA LEU A 21 20.85 2.97 -5.44
C LEU A 21 20.65 4.35 -6.06
N PHE A 22 19.60 5.09 -5.68
CA PHE A 22 19.44 6.47 -6.12
C PHE A 22 20.58 7.36 -5.64
N LEU A 23 20.97 7.28 -4.37
CA LEU A 23 22.07 8.08 -3.82
C LEU A 23 23.41 7.75 -4.50
N ILE A 24 23.73 6.45 -4.63
CA ILE A 24 24.95 5.98 -5.31
C ILE A 24 24.95 6.47 -6.76
N GLY A 25 23.84 6.32 -7.48
CA GLY A 25 23.75 6.74 -8.87
C GLY A 25 23.91 8.25 -9.05
N ILE A 26 23.33 9.07 -8.16
CA ILE A 26 23.49 10.53 -8.17
C ILE A 26 24.95 10.91 -7.93
N VAL A 27 25.61 10.29 -6.94
CA VAL A 27 27.03 10.54 -6.66
C VAL A 27 27.92 10.10 -7.84
N ALA A 28 27.65 8.94 -8.43
CA ALA A 28 28.42 8.41 -9.56
C ALA A 28 28.27 9.26 -10.84
N THR A 29 27.10 9.88 -11.03
CA THR A 29 26.81 10.72 -12.21
C THR A 29 27.08 12.21 -11.99
N ARG A 30 27.57 12.62 -10.81
CA ARG A 30 27.73 14.03 -10.42
C ARG A 30 28.51 14.93 -11.40
N HIS A 31 29.44 14.36 -12.16
CA HIS A 31 30.25 15.09 -13.16
C HIS A 31 29.61 15.15 -14.55
N GLN A 32 28.48 14.47 -14.76
CA GLN A 32 27.72 14.44 -16.00
C GLN A 32 26.35 15.09 -15.76
N SER A 33 26.29 16.41 -15.94
CA SER A 33 25.14 17.26 -15.55
C SER A 33 23.79 16.70 -16.02
N ASP A 34 23.65 16.33 -17.29
CA ASP A 34 22.38 15.86 -17.84
C ASP A 34 21.90 14.55 -17.21
N LYS A 35 22.82 13.58 -17.03
CA LYS A 35 22.50 12.28 -16.42
C LYS A 35 22.20 12.42 -14.93
N CYS A 36 22.94 13.28 -14.23
CA CYS A 36 22.73 13.56 -12.81
C CYS A 36 21.35 14.18 -12.58
N ILE A 37 20.98 15.18 -13.40
CA ILE A 37 19.67 15.84 -13.34
C ILE A 37 18.56 14.83 -13.64
N GLY A 38 18.68 14.08 -14.75
CA GLY A 38 17.68 13.08 -15.13
C GLY A 38 17.45 12.03 -14.05
N LEU A 39 18.52 11.48 -13.48
CA LEU A 39 18.41 10.51 -12.39
C LEU A 39 17.82 11.12 -11.11
N SER A 40 18.20 12.35 -10.77
CA SER A 40 17.67 13.06 -9.60
C SER A 40 16.17 13.29 -9.73
N VAL A 41 15.69 13.69 -10.92
CA VAL A 41 14.26 13.86 -11.19
C VAL A 41 13.52 12.53 -11.04
N ILE A 42 14.05 11.45 -11.61
CA ILE A 42 13.45 10.11 -11.48
C ILE A 42 13.39 9.67 -10.00
N ALA A 43 14.47 9.88 -9.25
CA ALA A 43 14.55 9.54 -7.83
C ALA A 43 13.51 10.32 -7.00
N VAL A 44 13.40 11.62 -7.23
CA VAL A 44 12.42 12.49 -6.55
C VAL A 44 11.00 12.08 -6.89
N VAL A 45 10.66 11.95 -8.17
CA VAL A 45 9.30 11.57 -8.60
C VAL A 45 8.89 10.20 -8.05
N THR A 46 9.79 9.22 -8.13
CA THR A 46 9.54 7.86 -7.62
C THR A 46 9.36 7.86 -6.11
N THR A 47 10.20 8.61 -5.38
CA THR A 47 10.10 8.76 -3.92
C THR A 47 8.80 9.45 -3.54
N LEU A 48 8.44 10.56 -4.18
CA LEU A 48 7.19 11.27 -3.92
C LEU A 48 5.98 10.39 -4.20
N ALA A 49 5.98 9.62 -5.30
CA ALA A 49 4.92 8.66 -5.58
C ALA A 49 4.81 7.61 -4.46
N GLY A 50 5.94 7.04 -4.04
CA GLY A 50 6.00 6.10 -2.92
C GLY A 50 5.43 6.67 -1.62
N LEU A 51 5.87 7.87 -1.22
CA LEU A 51 5.40 8.56 -0.02
C LEU A 51 3.92 8.98 -0.13
N PHE A 52 3.44 9.30 -1.34
CA PHE A 52 2.03 9.63 -1.57
C PHE A 52 1.12 8.44 -1.27
N TYR A 53 1.50 7.23 -1.68
CA TYR A 53 0.68 6.02 -1.49
C TYR A 53 1.03 5.20 -0.24
N CYS A 54 2.16 5.47 0.42
CA CYS A 54 2.67 4.75 1.59
C CYS A 54 1.60 4.58 2.70
N PRO A 55 1.18 3.33 3.02
CA PRO A 55 0.18 3.07 4.05
C PRO A 55 0.80 3.13 5.45
N MET A 56 0.17 3.89 6.36
CA MET A 56 0.70 4.15 7.71
C MET A 56 -0.15 3.52 8.82
N SER A 57 -1.47 3.63 8.73
CA SER A 57 -2.38 2.98 9.69
C SER A 57 -3.78 2.80 9.12
N VAL A 58 -4.56 1.92 9.74
CA VAL A 58 -5.98 1.71 9.46
C VAL A 58 -6.76 2.09 10.71
N SER A 59 -7.82 2.88 10.56
CA SER A 59 -8.74 3.20 11.64
C SER A 59 -10.18 2.88 11.29
N THR A 60 -10.93 2.42 12.28
CA THR A 60 -12.36 2.18 12.19
C THR A 60 -13.09 3.13 13.13
N ASP A 61 -14.14 3.75 12.60
CA ASP A 61 -15.08 4.62 13.31
C ASP A 61 -16.47 3.96 13.31
N SER A 62 -17.50 4.67 13.78
CA SER A 62 -18.88 4.14 13.82
C SER A 62 -19.51 3.91 12.45
N ASN A 63 -19.05 4.61 11.40
CA ASN A 63 -19.67 4.56 10.06
C ASN A 63 -18.69 4.25 8.91
N SER A 64 -17.38 4.17 9.19
CA SER A 64 -16.39 4.02 8.13
C SER A 64 -15.09 3.38 8.60
N VAL A 65 -14.38 2.78 7.65
CA VAL A 65 -12.96 2.41 7.77
C VAL A 65 -12.11 3.39 6.95
N LYS A 66 -10.98 3.80 7.52
CA LYS A 66 -10.05 4.78 6.94
C LYS A 66 -8.65 4.21 6.85
N ILE A 67 -8.01 4.36 5.70
CA ILE A 67 -6.59 4.09 5.50
C ILE A 67 -5.85 5.42 5.55
N HIS A 68 -4.97 5.58 6.52
CA HIS A 68 -4.09 6.74 6.65
C HIS A 68 -2.84 6.51 5.82
N ARG A 69 -2.55 7.42 4.89
CA ARG A 69 -1.34 7.39 4.05
C ARG A 69 -0.44 8.57 4.42
N LEU A 70 0.85 8.46 4.09
CA LEU A 70 1.84 9.39 4.58
C LEU A 70 1.64 10.83 4.05
N LEU A 71 1.55 11.05 2.74
CA LEU A 71 1.33 12.40 2.18
C LEU A 71 -0.10 12.66 1.68
N SER A 72 -0.80 11.64 1.18
CA SER A 72 -2.12 11.80 0.54
C SER A 72 -3.33 11.76 1.50
N GLY A 73 -3.08 11.93 2.80
CA GLY A 73 -4.11 11.90 3.84
C GLY A 73 -4.85 10.56 3.91
N CYS A 74 -6.14 10.64 4.29
CA CYS A 74 -6.96 9.45 4.54
C CYS A 74 -7.80 9.05 3.32
N LYS A 75 -7.84 7.75 3.01
CA LYS A 75 -8.87 7.16 2.15
C LYS A 75 -9.96 6.53 3.00
N THR A 76 -11.20 6.99 2.83
CA THR A 76 -12.35 6.55 3.62
C THR A 76 -13.26 5.63 2.81
N PHE A 77 -13.75 4.57 3.44
CA PHE A 77 -14.78 3.68 2.92
C PHE A 77 -15.92 3.64 3.95
N LYS A 78 -17.11 4.10 3.55
CA LYS A 78 -18.30 4.01 4.40
C LYS A 78 -18.77 2.56 4.44
N TYR A 79 -19.27 2.11 5.59
CA TYR A 79 -19.78 0.74 5.71
C TYR A 79 -20.93 0.46 4.73
N SER A 80 -21.76 1.47 4.45
CA SER A 80 -22.83 1.39 3.45
C SER A 80 -22.35 1.09 2.02
N ASP A 81 -21.09 1.39 1.69
CA ASP A 81 -20.50 1.13 0.36
C ASP A 81 -19.77 -0.21 0.28
N ILE A 82 -19.50 -0.85 1.42
CA ILE A 82 -18.78 -2.12 1.49
C ILE A 82 -19.77 -3.27 1.23
N GLU A 83 -19.38 -4.16 0.32
CA GLU A 83 -20.11 -5.39 0.00
C GLU A 83 -19.58 -6.56 0.83
N ALA A 84 -18.25 -6.71 0.90
CA ALA A 84 -17.62 -7.81 1.63
C ALA A 84 -16.24 -7.40 2.15
N VAL A 85 -15.83 -8.04 3.25
CA VAL A 85 -14.53 -7.86 3.88
C VAL A 85 -14.12 -9.19 4.51
N ASP A 86 -12.87 -9.60 4.27
CA ASP A 86 -12.27 -10.74 4.94
C ASP A 86 -10.74 -10.61 4.93
N THR A 87 -10.09 -11.42 5.75
CA THR A 87 -8.65 -11.62 5.71
C THR A 87 -8.24 -12.27 4.38
N CYS A 88 -7.05 -11.92 3.89
CA CYS A 88 -6.52 -12.51 2.67
C CYS A 88 -5.00 -12.57 2.70
N TYR A 89 -4.43 -13.40 1.84
CA TYR A 89 -2.99 -13.48 1.65
C TYR A 89 -2.65 -13.27 0.17
N PRO A 90 -2.21 -12.06 -0.25
CA PRO A 90 -1.80 -11.80 -1.62
C PRO A 90 -0.69 -12.75 -2.08
N SER A 91 -0.87 -13.37 -3.24
CA SER A 91 0.11 -14.27 -3.83
C SER A 91 1.41 -13.53 -4.14
N ALA A 92 2.54 -14.23 -4.00
CA ALA A 92 3.82 -13.71 -4.47
C ALA A 92 3.84 -13.54 -6.00
N GLY A 93 3.05 -14.34 -6.72
CA GLY A 93 2.95 -14.34 -8.18
C GLY A 93 1.84 -13.45 -8.74
N GLY A 94 1.22 -12.59 -7.91
CA GLY A 94 0.24 -11.61 -8.39
C GLY A 94 0.88 -10.65 -9.40
N LEU A 95 0.22 -10.44 -10.54
CA LEU A 95 0.69 -9.53 -11.58
C LEU A 95 0.54 -8.08 -11.11
N ARG A 96 1.65 -7.33 -11.12
CA ARG A 96 1.65 -5.89 -10.84
C ARG A 96 1.33 -5.13 -12.12
N LEU A 97 0.13 -4.56 -12.20
CA LEU A 97 -0.32 -3.80 -13.37
C LEU A 97 0.29 -2.41 -13.39
N CYS A 98 0.26 -1.70 -12.25
CA CYS A 98 0.86 -0.39 -12.11
C CYS A 98 1.09 -0.06 -10.63
N GLY A 99 2.31 0.30 -10.24
CA GLY A 99 2.64 0.74 -8.88
C GLY A 99 3.93 0.12 -8.33
N SER A 100 4.03 0.03 -7.01
CA SER A 100 5.19 -0.51 -6.30
C SER A 100 4.86 -1.80 -5.57
N GLY A 101 5.80 -2.74 -5.60
CA GLY A 101 5.71 -4.02 -4.89
C GLY A 101 6.78 -4.16 -3.82
N GLY A 102 7.03 -3.13 -3.00
CA GLY A 102 8.02 -3.19 -1.91
C GLY A 102 8.63 -1.84 -1.55
N PHE A 103 8.78 -0.92 -2.51
CA PHE A 103 9.27 0.43 -2.26
C PHE A 103 8.17 1.28 -1.60
N PHE A 104 8.36 1.64 -0.32
CA PHE A 104 7.33 2.22 0.55
C PHE A 104 6.05 1.36 0.65
N GLY A 105 6.22 0.04 0.61
CA GLY A 105 5.12 -0.94 0.67
C GLY A 105 4.60 -1.36 -0.71
N TYR A 106 3.45 -2.03 -0.69
CA TYR A 106 2.70 -2.46 -1.86
C TYR A 106 1.55 -1.48 -2.11
N TRP A 107 1.64 -0.76 -3.22
CA TRP A 107 0.62 0.20 -3.62
C TRP A 107 0.45 0.24 -5.12
N GLY A 108 -0.77 0.54 -5.57
CA GLY A 108 -1.13 0.53 -6.98
C GLY A 108 -2.05 -0.63 -7.35
N TYR A 109 -2.19 -0.91 -8.65
CA TYR A 109 -3.08 -1.93 -9.20
C TYR A 109 -2.37 -3.27 -9.35
N PHE A 110 -3.01 -4.31 -8.84
CA PHE A 110 -2.57 -5.70 -8.89
C PHE A 110 -3.67 -6.60 -9.42
N SER A 111 -3.28 -7.73 -10.01
CA SER A 111 -4.16 -8.82 -10.40
C SER A 111 -3.64 -10.12 -9.80
N ASP A 112 -4.45 -10.73 -8.94
CA ASP A 112 -4.14 -11.99 -8.28
C ASP A 112 -5.16 -13.05 -8.69
N ILE A 113 -4.74 -14.30 -8.85
CA ILE A 113 -5.63 -15.37 -9.31
C ILE A 113 -6.69 -15.72 -8.25
N LEU A 114 -6.34 -15.62 -6.96
CA LEU A 114 -7.23 -15.96 -5.85
C LEU A 114 -8.06 -14.75 -5.40
N ILE A 115 -7.46 -13.56 -5.36
CA ILE A 115 -8.13 -12.35 -4.86
C ILE A 115 -8.84 -11.59 -5.99
N GLY A 116 -8.39 -11.73 -7.24
CA GLY A 116 -8.84 -10.93 -8.38
C GLY A 116 -8.06 -9.61 -8.53
N GLN A 117 -8.64 -8.65 -9.24
CA GLN A 117 -8.04 -7.32 -9.42
C GLN A 117 -8.35 -6.40 -8.24
N TYR A 118 -7.34 -5.70 -7.74
CA TYR A 118 -7.50 -4.78 -6.62
C TYR A 118 -6.46 -3.65 -6.62
N PHE A 119 -6.73 -2.61 -5.83
CA PHE A 119 -5.75 -1.60 -5.50
C PHE A 119 -5.12 -1.89 -4.12
N GLY A 120 -3.78 -1.97 -4.05
CA GLY A 120 -3.02 -2.25 -2.84
C GLY A 120 -2.73 -1.01 -2.00
N TYR A 121 -2.79 -1.17 -0.68
CA TYR A 121 -2.30 -0.26 0.35
C TYR A 121 -1.82 -1.09 1.55
N TYR A 122 -0.82 -1.93 1.35
CA TYR A 122 -0.33 -2.87 2.37
C TYR A 122 1.20 -2.92 2.43
N ALA A 123 1.77 -3.39 3.53
CA ALA A 123 3.22 -3.50 3.70
C ALA A 123 3.68 -4.85 4.28
N ASP A 124 2.76 -5.69 4.73
CA ASP A 124 2.99 -7.08 5.14
C ASP A 124 1.83 -7.97 4.68
N ARG A 125 2.14 -8.94 3.80
CA ARG A 125 1.16 -9.86 3.22
C ARG A 125 0.49 -10.78 4.24
N ARG A 126 1.15 -11.01 5.38
CA ARG A 126 0.65 -11.89 6.47
C ARG A 126 -0.47 -11.26 7.28
N GLN A 127 -0.66 -9.95 7.14
CA GLN A 127 -1.60 -9.16 7.94
C GLN A 127 -2.59 -8.42 7.05
N CYS A 128 -2.95 -9.03 5.90
CA CYS A 128 -3.81 -8.41 4.90
C CYS A 128 -5.30 -8.74 5.10
N LEU A 129 -6.13 -7.81 4.63
CA LEU A 129 -7.55 -7.98 4.42
C LEU A 129 -7.95 -7.30 3.11
N TYR A 130 -8.99 -7.82 2.46
CA TYR A 130 -9.60 -7.16 1.32
C TYR A 130 -10.85 -6.40 1.73
N ILE A 131 -11.13 -5.29 1.04
CA ILE A 131 -12.39 -4.56 1.11
C ILE A 131 -12.97 -4.56 -0.31
N LYS A 132 -14.06 -5.27 -0.50
CA LYS A 132 -14.83 -5.27 -1.74
C LYS A 132 -16.00 -4.30 -1.60
N LEU A 133 -16.09 -3.35 -2.51
CA LEU A 133 -17.15 -2.35 -2.55
C LEU A 133 -18.28 -2.81 -3.48
N LYS A 134 -19.50 -2.33 -3.22
CA LYS A 134 -20.70 -2.63 -4.02
C LYS A 134 -20.57 -2.21 -5.49
N ASN A 135 -19.70 -1.25 -5.79
CA ASN A 135 -19.38 -0.83 -7.16
C ASN A 135 -18.30 -1.71 -7.83
N LYS A 136 -18.03 -2.91 -7.27
CA LYS A 136 -17.04 -3.89 -7.73
C LYS A 136 -15.57 -3.48 -7.58
N LYS A 137 -15.26 -2.27 -7.08
CA LYS A 137 -13.88 -1.90 -6.77
C LYS A 137 -13.41 -2.66 -5.54
N GLN A 138 -12.17 -3.12 -5.58
CA GLN A 138 -11.57 -3.89 -4.50
C GLN A 138 -10.25 -3.29 -4.06
N TYR A 139 -10.00 -3.35 -2.76
CA TYR A 139 -8.80 -2.85 -2.12
C TYR A 139 -8.20 -3.93 -1.24
N VAL A 140 -6.87 -4.03 -1.19
CA VAL A 140 -6.16 -4.87 -0.22
C VAL A 140 -5.32 -3.98 0.67
N ILE A 141 -5.48 -4.13 1.98
CA ILE A 141 -4.78 -3.35 3.00
C ILE A 141 -4.16 -4.28 4.03
N SER A 142 -3.19 -3.78 4.82
CA SER A 142 -2.64 -4.51 5.96
C SER A 142 -2.60 -3.67 7.22
N CYS A 143 -2.76 -4.30 8.39
CA CYS A 143 -2.49 -3.69 9.69
C CYS A 143 -2.26 -4.76 10.76
N GLU A 144 -1.58 -4.41 11.85
CA GLU A 144 -1.20 -5.37 12.90
C GLU A 144 -2.40 -6.17 13.42
N ASN A 145 -3.53 -5.49 13.66
CA ASN A 145 -4.76 -6.07 14.20
C ASN A 145 -5.80 -6.37 13.10
N HIS A 146 -5.35 -6.79 11.90
CA HIS A 146 -6.22 -7.05 10.74
C HIS A 146 -7.44 -7.94 11.04
N ILE A 147 -7.28 -9.00 11.84
CA ILE A 147 -8.39 -9.89 12.24
C ILE A 147 -9.46 -9.12 13.02
N GLU A 148 -9.05 -8.26 13.95
CA GLU A 148 -9.98 -7.46 14.75
C GLU A 148 -10.67 -6.40 13.89
N ILE A 149 -9.93 -5.74 12.99
CA ILE A 149 -10.48 -4.79 12.01
C ILE A 149 -11.56 -5.46 11.16
N VAL A 150 -11.29 -6.65 10.60
CA VAL A 150 -12.27 -7.41 9.81
C VAL A 150 -13.53 -7.67 10.64
N LYS A 151 -13.39 -8.18 11.87
CA LYS A 151 -14.53 -8.45 12.77
C LYS A 151 -15.34 -7.18 13.07
N THR A 152 -14.68 -6.05 13.30
CA THR A 152 -15.34 -4.75 13.53
C THR A 152 -16.15 -4.33 12.31
N ILE A 153 -15.58 -4.41 11.12
CA ILE A 153 -16.26 -4.03 9.89
C ILE A 153 -17.45 -4.97 9.65
N GLN A 154 -17.27 -6.30 9.72
CA GLN A 154 -18.34 -7.28 9.52
C GLN A 154 -19.54 -7.07 10.46
N ARG A 155 -19.30 -6.71 11.73
CA ARG A 155 -20.38 -6.37 12.68
C ARG A 155 -21.17 -5.13 12.27
N SER A 156 -20.52 -4.20 11.58
CA SER A 156 -21.14 -2.95 11.12
C SER A 156 -21.87 -3.09 9.78
N LEU A 157 -21.74 -4.25 9.10
CA LEU A 157 -22.43 -4.58 7.85
C LEU A 157 -23.73 -5.37 8.08
N LYS A 158 -23.97 -5.83 9.31
CA LYS A 158 -25.21 -6.49 9.72
C LYS A 158 -26.26 -5.45 10.10
#